data_AF-A0A1H7XGU2-F1
#
_entry.id   AF-A0A1H7XGU2-F1
#
_cell.length_a   1.000
_cell.length_b   1.000
_cell.length_c   1.000
_cell.angle_alpha   90.00
_cell.angle_beta   90.00
_cell.angle_gamma   90.00
#
_symmetry.space_group_name_H-M   'P 1'
#
loop_
_entity.id
_entity.type
_entity.pdbx_description
1 polymer ?
#
loop_
_entity_poly.entity_id
_entity_poly.type
_entity_poly.pdbx_seq_one_letter_code
_entity_poly.pdbx_strand_id
1 'polypeptide(L)' 'MEINSKPYLLLSSGDCSPSREDIEVTKRLVECGKMLGIDLLDHLIIGDNKYVSLKEKGYV' A
#
# COMPACT_ATOMS: atom_id res chain seq x y z
N MET A 1 38.80 5.15 12.98
CA MET A 1 38.49 6.00 11.81
C MET A 1 36.99 6.14 11.79
N GLU A 2 36.46 7.16 12.46
CA GLU A 2 35.03 7.50 12.42
C GLU A 2 34.71 8.08 11.04
N ILE A 3 33.91 7.38 10.26
CA ILE A 3 33.29 7.94 9.06
C ILE A 3 31.94 8.53 9.45
N ASN A 4 31.93 9.87 9.55
CA ASN A 4 30.77 10.70 9.78
C ASN A 4 29.76 10.59 8.61
N SER A 5 28.50 10.23 8.94
CA SER A 5 27.23 10.91 8.56
C SER A 5 27.25 11.73 7.25
N LYS A 6 26.44 11.51 6.20
CA LYS A 6 24.96 11.37 6.03
C LYS A 6 24.68 11.58 4.50
N PRO A 7 23.46 11.52 3.89
CA PRO A 7 22.15 10.93 4.21
C PRO A 7 21.47 10.33 2.94
N TYR A 8 22.08 9.40 2.19
CA TYR A 8 21.49 8.93 0.92
C TYR A 8 20.32 7.92 1.06
N LEU A 9 19.87 7.62 2.28
CA LEU A 9 18.85 6.58 2.56
C LEU A 9 17.41 7.10 2.73
N LEU A 10 17.19 8.41 2.63
CA LEU A 10 15.84 8.96 2.65
C LEU A 10 15.38 9.12 1.21
N LEU A 11 14.66 8.12 0.70
CA LEU A 11 13.53 8.18 -0.24
C LEU A 11 13.32 6.75 -0.81
N SER A 12 12.24 6.10 -0.37
CA SER A 12 11.61 4.96 -1.07
C SER A 12 12.24 3.57 -0.98
N SER A 13 12.55 3.04 0.22
CA SER A 13 12.86 1.60 0.37
C SER A 13 11.87 0.82 1.23
N GLY A 14 10.99 1.46 1.99
CA GLY A 14 10.10 0.72 2.88
C GLY A 14 9.07 1.62 3.54
N ASP A 15 8.29 2.37 2.79
CA ASP A 15 7.00 2.86 3.28
C ASP A 15 5.91 2.09 2.56
N CYS A 16 4.98 1.51 3.33
CA CYS A 16 3.83 0.76 2.81
C CYS A 16 2.52 1.50 3.10
N SER A 17 2.62 2.78 3.47
CA SER A 17 1.47 3.64 3.64
C SER A 17 0.77 3.81 2.28
N PRO A 18 -0.54 3.54 2.18
CA PRO A 18 -1.26 3.71 0.93
C PRO A 18 -1.24 5.17 0.50
N SER A 19 -0.92 5.41 -0.77
CA SER A 19 -1.13 6.71 -1.39
C SER A 19 -2.62 6.97 -1.61
N ARG A 20 -2.97 8.21 -1.97
CA ARG A 20 -4.36 8.54 -2.32
C ARG A 20 -4.80 7.77 -3.56
N GLU A 21 -3.89 7.61 -4.52
CA GLU A 21 -4.10 6.89 -5.76
C GLU A 21 -4.39 5.41 -5.51
N ASP A 22 -3.66 4.78 -4.58
CA ASP A 22 -3.92 3.38 -4.18
C ASP A 22 -5.33 3.20 -3.62
N ILE A 23 -5.79 4.15 -2.79
CA ILE A 23 -7.14 4.13 -2.21
C ILE A 23 -8.19 4.31 -3.31
N GLU A 24 -7.99 5.24 -4.23
CA GLU A 24 -8.91 5.51 -5.34
C GLU A 24 -9.06 4.28 -6.26
N VAL A 25 -7.94 3.63 -6.58
CA VAL A 25 -7.92 2.38 -7.36
C VAL A 25 -8.66 1.27 -6.62
N THR A 26 -8.40 1.12 -5.31
CA THR A 26 -9.06 0.11 -4.47
C THR A 26 -10.58 0.27 -4.47
N LYS A 27 -11.08 1.50 -4.30
CA LYS A 27 -12.53 1.78 -4.32
C LYS A 27 -13.16 1.40 -5.65
N ARG A 28 -12.54 1.78 -6.77
CA ARG A 28 -13.02 1.42 -8.10
C ARG A 28 -13.05 -0.09 -8.31
N LEU A 29 -12.04 -0.81 -7.84
CA LEU A 29 -12.00 -2.27 -7.92
C LEU A 29 -13.10 -2.92 -7.08
N VAL A 30 -13.37 -2.41 -5.87
CA VAL A 30 -14.50 -2.87 -5.03
C VAL A 30 -15.83 -2.66 -5.73
N GLU A 31 -16.04 -1.48 -6.34
CA GLU A 31 -17.26 -1.19 -7.10
C GLU A 31 -17.42 -2.11 -8.31
N CYS A 32 -16.37 -2.28 -9.12
CA CYS A 32 -16.39 -3.20 -10.26
C CYS A 32 -16.63 -4.65 -9.83
N GLY A 33 -16.01 -5.09 -8.73
CA GLY A 33 -16.22 -6.42 -8.16
C GLY A 33 -17.68 -6.65 -7.79
N LYS A 34 -18.31 -5.70 -7.09
CA LYS A 34 -19.74 -5.75 -6.76
C LYS A 34 -20.63 -5.87 -7.99
N MET A 35 -20.32 -5.15 -9.07
CA MET A 35 -21.08 -5.22 -10.32
C MET A 35 -20.96 -6.58 -11.02
N LEU A 36 -19.81 -7.24 -10.87
CA LEU A 36 -19.52 -8.54 -11.48
C LEU A 36 -19.91 -9.72 -10.57
N GLY A 37 -20.34 -9.46 -9.33
CA GLY A 37 -20.60 -10.50 -8.32
C GLY A 37 -19.31 -11.17 -7.82
N ILE A 38 -18.18 -10.46 -7.87
CA ILE A 38 -16.87 -10.93 -7.44
C ILE A 38 -16.39 -10.04 -6.29
N ASP A 39 -16.21 -10.62 -5.11
CA ASP A 39 -15.73 -9.87 -3.94
C ASP A 39 -14.21 -9.64 -4.00
N LEU A 40 -13.79 -8.39 -3.78
CA LEU A 40 -12.38 -8.07 -3.55
C LEU A 40 -11.99 -8.56 -2.16
N LEU A 41 -11.16 -9.59 -2.08
CA LEU A 41 -10.77 -10.19 -0.81
C LEU A 41 -9.89 -9.27 0.03
N ASP A 42 -8.88 -8.66 -0.60
CA ASP A 42 -7.97 -7.66 -0.01
C ASP A 42 -7.14 -6.97 -1.10
N HIS A 43 -6.58 -5.81 -0.79
CA HIS A 43 -5.53 -5.15 -1.55
C HIS A 43 -4.31 -4.98 -0.64
N LEU A 44 -3.23 -5.69 -0.93
CA LEU A 44 -1.99 -5.65 -0.16
C LEU A 44 -0.98 -4.71 -0.81
N ILE A 45 -0.51 -3.71 -0.07
CA ILE A 45 0.65 -2.90 -0.44
C ILE A 45 1.88 -3.50 0.21
N ILE A 46 2.87 -3.92 -0.58
CA ILE A 46 4.07 -4.63 -0.14
C ILE A 46 5.30 -3.73 -0.34
N GLY A 47 6.15 -3.66 0.67
CA GLY A 47 7.45 -3.00 0.63
C GLY A 47 8.52 -3.85 1.31
N ASP A 48 9.65 -3.26 1.70
CA ASP A 48 10.76 -4.02 2.28
C ASP A 48 10.38 -4.73 3.58
N ASN A 49 10.25 -6.06 3.49
CA ASN A 49 9.89 -6.99 4.55
C ASN A 49 8.58 -6.67 5.31
N LYS A 50 7.67 -5.90 4.72
CA LYS A 50 6.40 -5.55 5.34
C LYS A 50 5.28 -5.36 4.32
N TYR A 51 4.06 -5.44 4.80
CA TYR A 51 2.87 -5.20 4.00
C TYR A 51 1.83 -4.42 4.80
N VAL A 52 0.88 -3.81 4.08
CA VAL A 52 -0.34 -3.22 4.65
C VAL A 52 -1.54 -3.81 3.93
N SER A 53 -2.47 -4.36 4.70
CA SER A 53 -3.80 -4.73 4.20
C SER A 53 -4.70 -3.51 4.18
N LEU A 54 -5.25 -3.21 3.00
CA LEU A 54 -6.22 -2.12 2.86
C LEU A 54 -7.58 -2.52 3.45
N LYS A 55 -7.89 -3.82 3.49
CA LYS A 55 -9.07 -4.33 4.19
C LYS A 55 -8.98 -4.15 5.69
N GLU A 56 -7.85 -4.50 6.32
CA GLU A 56 -7.66 -4.29 7.76
C GLU A 56 -7.71 -2.80 8.15
N LYS A 57 -7.31 -1.91 7.23
CA LYS A 57 -7.44 -0.46 7.39
C LYS A 57 -8.84 0.11 7.06
N GLY A 58 -9.78 -0.73 6.62
CA GLY A 58 -11.17 -0.33 6.34
C GLY A 58 -11.39 0.37 5.00
N TYR A 59 -10.50 0.18 4.02
CA TYR A 59 -10.68 0.71 2.65
C TYR A 59 -11.41 -0.25 1.71
N VAL A 60 -11.59 -1.51 2.13
CA VAL A 60 -12.32 -2.57 1.42
C VAL A 60 -13.52 -3.00 2.24
#